data_AF-A0A1C1A1U5-F1
#
_entry.id   AF-A0A1C1A1U5-F1
#
_cell.length_a   1.000
_cell.length_b   1.000
_cell.length_c   1.000
_cell.angle_alpha   90.00
_cell.angle_beta   90.00
_cell.angle_gamma   90.00
#
_symmetry.space_group_name_H-M   'P 1'
#
loop_
_entity.id
_entity.type
_entity.pdbx_description
1 polymer ?
#
loop_
_entity_poly.entity_id
_entity_poly.type
_entity_poly.pdbx_seq_one_letter_code
_entity_poly.pdbx_strand_id
1 'polypeptide(L)'
;MKLYQSNLKFTVVVLCLNIINMMVQLLNFKFTRLQPGFGILFGTLITLSLLMSSFIVIDLSRKNYRVQVGKVVLIKNYRVHIQKSNGKMKKVDLKFGGIDQFSLGQPVELHYARLSRYLVAIHGVDEKMK
;
A
#
# COMPACT_ATOMS: atom_id res chain seq x y z
N MET A 1 -12.70 -11.65 2.64
CA MET A 1 -11.52 -10.91 2.14
C MET A 1 -11.12 -9.85 3.16
N LYS A 2 -10.01 -10.03 3.88
CA LYS A 2 -9.63 -9.15 5.00
C LYS A 2 -8.51 -8.21 4.54
N LEU A 3 -8.91 -6.98 4.21
CA LEU A 3 -8.03 -5.93 3.67
C LEU A 3 -7.12 -5.38 4.77
N TYR A 4 -5.83 -5.69 4.65
CA TYR A 4 -4.80 -5.00 5.39
C TYR A 4 -4.61 -3.63 4.74
N GLN A 5 -4.79 -2.57 5.52
CA GLN A 5 -4.65 -1.23 4.97
C GLN A 5 -4.09 -0.30 6.02
N SER A 6 -2.77 -0.35 6.16
CA SER A 6 -2.02 0.74 6.74
C SER A 6 -0.99 1.20 5.72
N ASN A 7 -1.40 2.24 4.99
CA ASN A 7 -0.64 3.18 4.15
C ASN A 7 -1.26 3.38 2.80
N LEU A 8 -1.76 2.36 2.12
CA LEU A 8 -2.17 2.56 0.72
C LEU A 8 -3.40 3.47 0.54
N LYS A 9 -4.40 3.41 1.44
CA LYS A 9 -5.52 4.37 1.45
C LYS A 9 -5.05 5.80 1.69
N PHE A 10 -4.13 5.95 2.65
CA PHE A 10 -3.54 7.24 3.00
C PHE A 10 -2.65 7.78 1.87
N THR A 11 -1.84 6.93 1.23
CA THR A 11 -1.05 7.26 0.05
C THR A 11 -1.93 7.75 -1.09
N VAL A 12 -3.07 7.09 -1.35
CA VAL A 12 -4.04 7.52 -2.37
C VAL A 12 -4.65 8.89 -2.01
N VAL A 13 -5.05 9.10 -0.76
CA VAL A 13 -5.58 10.40 -0.31
C VAL A 13 -4.55 11.52 -0.45
N VAL A 14 -3.31 11.28 -0.02
CA VAL A 14 -2.19 12.23 -0.18
C VAL A 14 -1.92 12.52 -1.66
N LEU A 15 -2.03 11.50 -2.51
CA LEU A 15 -1.91 11.64 -3.95
C LEU A 15 -3.00 12.52 -4.55
N CYS A 16 -4.26 12.31 -4.16
CA CYS A 16 -5.37 13.16 -4.58
C CYS A 16 -5.19 14.61 -4.11
N LEU A 17 -4.77 14.83 -2.87
CA LEU A 17 -4.49 16.17 -2.34
C LEU A 17 -3.35 16.85 -3.10
N ASN A 18 -2.29 16.11 -3.46
CA ASN A 18 -1.20 16.64 -4.28
C ASN A 18 -1.67 17.03 -5.69
N ILE A 19 -2.52 16.22 -6.32
CA ILE A 19 -3.09 16.56 -7.64
C ILE A 19 -3.93 17.83 -7.55
N ILE A 20 -4.76 17.99 -6.51
CA ILE A 20 -5.56 19.21 -6.28
C ILE A 20 -4.64 20.42 -6.07
N ASN A 21 -3.61 20.30 -5.24
CA ASN A 21 -2.64 21.37 -5.00
C ASN A 21 -1.92 21.76 -6.31
N MET A 22 -1.55 20.78 -7.13
CA MET A 22 -0.96 21.02 -8.45
C MET A 22 -1.92 21.74 -9.41
N MET A 23 -3.22 21.41 -9.40
CA MET A 23 -4.22 22.14 -10.19
C MET A 23 -4.40 23.59 -9.72
N VAL A 24 -4.43 23.83 -8.40
CA VAL A 24 -4.50 25.18 -7.83
C VAL A 24 -3.27 25.99 -8.20
N GLN A 25 -2.08 25.40 -8.14
CA GLN A 25 -0.84 26.06 -8.55
C GLN A 25 -0.84 26.38 -10.06
N LEU A 26 -1.36 25.48 -10.91
CA LEU A 26 -1.50 25.73 -12.35
C LEU A 26 -2.46 26.91 -12.65
N LEU A 27 -3.56 27.02 -11.90
CA LEU A 27 -4.50 28.15 -12.01
C LEU A 27 -3.86 29.46 -11.57
N ASN A 28 -3.11 29.45 -10.45
CA ASN A 28 -2.35 30.61 -9.99
C ASN A 28 -1.24 31.00 -10.97
N PHE A 29 -0.63 30.02 -11.66
CA PHE A 29 0.41 30.24 -12.66
C PHE A 29 -0.07 31.05 -13.87
N LYS A 30 -1.35 30.92 -14.27
CA LYS A 30 -1.93 31.77 -15.31
C LYS A 30 -2.00 33.25 -14.90
N PHE A 31 -2.04 33.55 -13.60
CA PHE A 31 -2.21 34.90 -13.06
C PHE A 31 -0.89 35.61 -12.73
N THR A 32 0.17 34.88 -12.40
CA THR A 32 1.50 35.45 -12.10
C THR A 32 2.48 35.25 -13.26
N ARG A 33 3.03 36.35 -13.79
CA ARG A 33 4.09 36.36 -14.83
C ARG A 33 5.41 35.76 -14.30
N LEU A 34 5.47 34.45 -14.12
CA LEU A 34 6.67 33.72 -13.71
C LEU A 34 7.48 33.26 -14.92
N GLN A 35 8.81 33.17 -14.74
CA GLN A 35 9.76 32.80 -15.78
C GLN A 35 9.42 31.44 -16.43
N PRO A 36 9.59 31.29 -17.75
CA PRO A 36 9.19 30.11 -18.51
C PRO A 36 9.83 28.80 -18.03
N GLY A 37 11.04 28.85 -17.45
CA GLY A 37 11.72 27.67 -16.89
C GLY A 37 10.99 27.04 -15.70
N PHE A 38 10.24 27.82 -14.92
CA PHE A 38 9.49 27.32 -13.77
C PHE A 38 8.27 26.48 -14.21
N GLY A 39 7.62 26.87 -15.31
CA GLY A 39 6.50 26.12 -15.88
C GLY A 39 6.91 24.73 -16.40
N ILE A 40 8.10 24.62 -16.99
CA ILE A 40 8.63 23.34 -17.51
C ILE A 40 8.97 22.38 -16.36
N LEU A 41 9.67 22.85 -15.33
CA LEU A 41 9.98 22.04 -14.14
C LEU A 41 8.71 21.59 -13.41
N PHE A 42 7.72 22.48 -13.29
CA PHE A 42 6.46 22.15 -12.65
C PHE A 42 5.63 21.15 -13.47
N GLY A 43 5.56 21.33 -14.80
CA GLY A 43 4.88 20.41 -15.71
C GLY A 43 5.47 19.00 -15.73
N THR A 44 6.80 18.89 -15.69
CA THR A 44 7.49 17.59 -15.60
C THR A 44 7.22 16.89 -14.26
N LEU A 45 7.23 17.63 -13.14
CA LEU A 45 6.86 17.09 -11.82
C LEU A 45 5.40 16.62 -11.76
N ILE A 46 4.46 17.38 -12.34
CA ILE A 46 3.05 16.97 -12.45
C ILE A 46 2.92 15.68 -13.25
N THR A 47 3.57 15.60 -14.42
CA THR A 47 3.49 14.45 -15.31
C THR A 47 4.05 13.19 -14.64
N LEU A 48 5.19 13.32 -13.95
CA LEU A 48 5.79 12.21 -13.19
C LEU A 48 4.89 11.77 -12.04
N SER A 49 4.28 12.73 -11.32
CA SER A 49 3.33 12.42 -10.25
C SER A 49 2.12 11.66 -10.79
N LEU A 50 1.53 12.09 -11.91
CA LEU A 50 0.38 11.42 -12.55
C LEU A 50 0.72 9.99 -13.00
N LEU A 51 1.90 9.80 -13.58
CA LEU A 51 2.38 8.47 -13.95
C LEU A 51 2.46 7.55 -12.72
N MET A 52 3.08 8.02 -11.64
CA MET A 52 3.17 7.23 -10.39
C MET A 52 1.79 6.92 -9.79
N SER A 53 0.85 7.87 -9.82
CA SER A 53 -0.55 7.63 -9.43
C SER A 53 -1.17 6.51 -10.23
N SER A 54 -1.01 6.55 -11.56
CA SER A 54 -1.62 5.59 -12.47
C SER A 54 -1.07 4.18 -12.24
N PHE A 55 0.24 4.03 -11.97
CA PHE A 55 0.84 2.76 -11.61
C PHE A 55 0.26 2.20 -10.32
N ILE A 56 0.06 3.03 -9.29
CA ILE A 56 -0.56 2.62 -8.02
C ILE A 56 -2.01 2.17 -8.24
N VAL A 57 -2.80 2.93 -9.02
CA VAL A 57 -4.19 2.59 -9.32
C VAL A 57 -4.27 1.27 -10.10
N ILE A 58 -3.40 1.07 -11.10
CA ILE A 58 -3.34 -0.18 -11.88
C ILE A 58 -2.96 -1.35 -10.99
N ASP A 59 -1.97 -1.18 -10.11
CA ASP A 59 -1.50 -2.22 -9.19
C ASP A 59 -2.57 -2.59 -8.16
N LEU A 60 -3.47 -1.67 -7.82
CA LEU A 60 -4.63 -1.93 -6.96
C LEU A 60 -5.82 -2.52 -7.69
N SER A 61 -6.07 -2.06 -8.92
CA SER A 61 -7.18 -2.54 -9.74
C SER A 61 -6.96 -3.98 -10.21
N ARG A 62 -5.70 -4.37 -10.44
CA ARG A 62 -5.34 -5.74 -10.81
C ARG A 62 -5.36 -6.60 -9.55
N LYS A 63 -6.36 -7.47 -9.39
CA LYS A 63 -6.43 -8.51 -8.34
C LYS A 63 -5.35 -9.62 -8.47
N ASN A 64 -4.25 -9.35 -9.17
CA ASN A 64 -3.14 -10.28 -9.34
C ASN A 64 -2.18 -10.13 -8.16
N TYR A 65 -2.46 -10.85 -7.09
CA TYR A 65 -1.62 -10.86 -5.89
C TYR A 65 -0.53 -11.92 -6.01
N ARG A 66 0.69 -11.58 -5.59
CA ARG A 66 1.74 -12.56 -5.31
C ARG A 66 1.52 -13.08 -3.89
N VAL A 67 1.18 -14.35 -3.77
CA VAL A 67 0.97 -15.02 -2.48
C VAL A 67 2.30 -15.53 -1.94
N GLN A 68 2.57 -15.28 -0.66
CA GLN A 68 3.71 -15.85 0.06
C GLN A 68 3.22 -16.43 1.39
N VAL A 69 3.56 -17.69 1.66
CA VAL A 69 3.19 -18.35 2.92
C VAL A 69 4.18 -17.99 4.03
N GLY A 70 3.66 -17.77 5.22
CA GLY A 70 4.42 -17.60 6.46
C GLY A 70 3.71 -18.23 7.64
N LYS A 71 4.36 -18.20 8.81
CA LYS A 71 3.83 -18.73 10.08
C LYS A 71 3.79 -17.62 11.12
N VAL A 72 2.70 -17.53 11.88
CA VAL A 72 2.60 -16.58 12.99
C VAL A 72 3.50 -17.03 14.14
N VAL A 73 4.46 -16.20 14.54
CA VAL A 73 5.43 -16.53 15.60
C VAL A 73 5.16 -15.76 16.89
N LEU A 74 4.71 -14.51 16.79
CA LEU A 74 4.44 -13.68 17.95
C LEU A 74 3.28 -12.74 17.68
N ILE A 75 2.44 -12.52 18.69
CA ILE A 75 1.36 -11.54 18.67
C ILE A 75 1.55 -10.64 19.89
N LYS A 76 1.79 -9.33 19.68
CA LYS A 76 1.99 -8.36 20.76
C LYS A 76 1.47 -6.98 20.36
N ASN A 77 0.69 -6.33 21.22
CA ASN A 77 0.23 -4.94 21.05
C ASN A 77 -0.34 -4.64 19.65
N TYR A 78 -1.31 -5.43 19.19
CA TYR A 78 -1.90 -5.32 17.84
C TYR A 78 -0.91 -5.53 16.68
N ARG A 79 0.28 -6.08 16.96
CA ARG A 79 1.25 -6.49 15.95
C ARG A 79 1.36 -8.00 15.87
N VAL A 80 1.35 -8.51 14.64
CA VAL A 80 1.64 -9.92 14.35
C VAL A 80 3.01 -9.99 13.69
N HIS A 81 3.84 -10.86 14.23
CA HIS A 81 5.13 -11.20 13.67
C HIS A 81 4.99 -12.51 12.91
N ILE A 82 5.27 -12.44 11.61
CA ILE A 82 5.11 -13.56 10.68
C ILE A 82 6.49 -13.95 10.19
N GLN A 83 6.88 -15.19 10.43
CA GLN A 83 8.08 -15.78 9.86
C GLN A 83 7.77 -16.30 8.47
N LYS A 84 8.48 -15.77 7.48
CA LYS A 84 8.36 -16.22 6.09
C LYS A 84 9.12 -17.53 5.88
N SER A 85 8.80 -18.23 4.80
CA SER A 85 9.53 -19.45 4.38
C SER A 85 11.04 -19.26 4.17
N ASN A 86 11.49 -18.03 3.91
CA ASN A 86 12.91 -17.69 3.79
C ASN A 86 13.58 -17.32 5.12
N GLY A 87 12.93 -17.60 6.26
CA GLY A 87 13.43 -17.29 7.61
C GLY A 87 13.33 -15.82 8.03
N LYS A 88 12.97 -14.90 7.12
CA LYS A 88 12.84 -13.47 7.46
C LYS A 88 11.55 -13.21 8.24
N MET A 89 11.65 -12.37 9.26
CA MET A 89 10.52 -11.92 10.06
C MET A 89 9.86 -10.68 9.43
N LYS A 90 8.53 -10.69 9.32
CA LYS A 90 7.74 -9.54 8.92
C LYS A 90 6.82 -9.14 10.06
N LYS A 91 6.95 -7.88 10.49
CA LYS A 91 6.06 -7.25 11.47
C LYS A 91 4.90 -6.61 10.72
N VAL A 92 3.69 -6.81 11.23
CA VAL A 92 2.45 -6.36 10.64
C VAL A 92 1.58 -5.75 11.74
N ASP A 93 1.13 -4.51 11.56
CA ASP A 93 0.24 -3.79 12.46
C ASP A 93 -1.23 -4.04 12.10
N LEU A 94 -1.94 -4.84 12.89
CA LEU A 94 -3.35 -5.12 12.70
C LEU A 94 -4.23 -3.94 13.14
N LYS A 95 -5.44 -3.87 12.56
CA LYS A 95 -6.50 -3.00 13.07
C LYS A 95 -7.02 -3.51 14.41
N PHE A 96 -7.60 -2.60 15.20
CA PHE A 96 -8.37 -2.94 16.40
C PHE A 96 -9.40 -4.04 16.10
N GLY A 97 -9.41 -5.12 16.89
CA GLY A 97 -10.27 -6.30 16.70
C GLY A 97 -9.77 -7.34 15.68
N GLY A 98 -8.60 -7.12 15.06
CA GLY A 98 -8.00 -8.09 14.13
C GLY A 98 -7.15 -9.17 14.81
N ILE A 99 -6.80 -9.01 16.08
CA ILE A 99 -5.90 -9.91 16.82
C ILE A 99 -6.52 -11.30 16.95
N ASP A 100 -7.79 -11.37 17.33
CA ASP A 100 -8.50 -12.62 17.67
C ASP A 100 -8.66 -13.56 16.46
N GLN A 101 -8.26 -13.10 15.27
CA GLN A 101 -8.35 -13.81 14.01
C GLN A 101 -7.09 -14.60 13.66
N PHE A 102 -6.03 -14.47 14.45
CA PHE A 102 -4.75 -15.15 14.22
C PHE A 102 -4.32 -15.90 15.47
N SER A 103 -3.95 -17.17 15.29
CA SER A 103 -3.38 -18.01 16.36
C SER A 103 -1.87 -18.14 16.23
N LEU A 104 -1.17 -18.31 17.35
CA LEU A 104 0.25 -18.63 17.35
C LEU A 104 0.49 -19.94 16.60
N GLY A 105 1.48 -19.94 15.72
CA GLY A 105 1.81 -21.08 14.89
C GLY A 105 0.91 -21.29 13.68
N GLN A 106 -0.14 -20.49 13.50
CA GLN A 106 -1.03 -20.62 12.35
C GLN A 106 -0.30 -20.27 11.03
N PRO A 107 -0.46 -21.09 9.97
CA PRO A 107 -0.02 -20.72 8.63
C PRO A 107 -0.87 -19.57 8.09
N VAL A 108 -0.20 -18.58 7.51
CA VAL A 108 -0.82 -17.38 6.96
C VAL A 108 -0.32 -17.10 5.54
N GLU A 109 -1.23 -16.72 4.67
CA GLU A 109 -0.93 -16.25 3.32
C GLU A 109 -0.82 -14.73 3.30
N LEU A 110 0.33 -14.25 2.87
CA LEU A 110 0.63 -12.84 2.68
C LEU A 110 0.41 -12.49 1.21
N HIS A 111 -0.56 -11.63 0.93
CA HIS A 111 -0.90 -11.20 -0.44
C HIS A 111 -0.19 -9.90 -0.73
N TYR A 112 0.77 -9.95 -1.65
CA TYR A 112 1.51 -8.78 -2.11
C TYR A 112 0.99 -8.29 -3.45
N ALA A 113 0.92 -6.97 -3.63
CA ALA A 113 0.70 -6.39 -4.94
C ALA A 113 1.91 -6.68 -5.85
N ARG A 114 1.65 -6.98 -7.13
CA ARG A 114 2.67 -7.53 -8.03
C ARG A 114 3.71 -6.49 -8.44
N LEU A 115 3.31 -5.25 -8.69
CA LEU A 115 4.21 -4.19 -9.14
C LEU A 115 4.86 -3.48 -7.96
N SER A 116 4.07 -3.02 -6.99
CA SER A 116 4.58 -2.22 -5.87
C SER A 116 5.17 -3.05 -4.71
N ARG A 117 4.94 -4.37 -4.70
CA ARG A 117 5.32 -5.27 -3.59
C ARG A 117 4.75 -4.86 -2.23
N TYR A 118 3.71 -4.01 -2.20
CA TYR A 118 3.01 -3.69 -0.96
C TYR A 118 2.20 -4.89 -0.46
N LEU A 119 2.16 -5.06 0.86
CA LEU A 119 1.30 -6.07 1.49
C LEU A 119 -0.14 -5.57 1.50
N VAL A 120 -1.02 -6.27 0.79
CA VAL A 120 -2.43 -5.89 0.59
C VAL A 120 -3.36 -6.61 1.56
N ALA A 121 -3.08 -7.88 1.84
CA ALA A 121 -3.93 -8.67 2.72
C ALA A 121 -3.13 -9.79 3.39
N ILE A 122 -3.68 -10.27 4.50
CA ILE A 122 -3.21 -11.47 5.20
C ILE A 122 -4.41 -12.37 5.40
N HIS A 123 -4.26 -13.62 5.01
CA HIS A 123 -5.28 -14.65 5.16
C HIS A 123 -4.75 -15.72 6.13
N GLY A 124 -5.54 -16.10 7.13
CA GLY A 124 -5.24 -17.26 7.97
C GLY A 124 -5.67 -18.52 7.25
N VAL A 125 -4.75 -19.44 6.97
CA VAL A 125 -5.10 -20.72 6.34
C VAL A 125 -5.65 -21.60 7.46
N ASP A 126 -6.94 -21.91 7.41
CA ASP A 126 -7.55 -22.88 8.33
C ASP A 126 -7.10 -24.29 7.93
N GLU A 127 -6.49 -25.03 8.86
CA GLU A 127 -6.06 -26.43 8.66
C GLU A 127 -7.24 -27.41 8.44
N LYS A 128 -8.49 -26.93 8.34
CA LYS A 128 -9.69 -27.76 8.19
C LYS A 128 -10.09 -28.10 6.75
N MET A 129 -9.30 -27.74 5.75
CA MET A 129 -9.51 -28.22 4.37
C MET A 129 -8.33 -29.06 3.88
N LYS A 130 -8.15 -30.22 4.51
CA LYS A 130 -7.50 -31.38 3.90
C LYS A 130 -8.53 -32.46 3.72
#